data_AF-A0A1F7ZIR3-F1
#
_entry.id   AF-A0A1F7ZIR3-F1
#
_cell.length_a   1.000
_cell.length_b   1.000
_cell.length_c   1.000
_cell.angle_alpha   90.00
_cell.angle_beta   90.00
_cell.angle_gamma   90.00
#
_symmetry.space_group_name_H-M   'P 1'
#
loop_
_entity.id
_entity.type
_entity.pdbx_description
1 polymer ?
#
loop_
_entity_poly.entity_id
_entity_poly.type
_entity_poly.pdbx_seq_one_letter_code
_entity_poly.pdbx_strand_id
1 'polypeptide(L)'
;MEVWLGHRLHHPLRSIKEYYQQRAAVPGTLLITEATVISPRHGGYPNVPGIFTDGHVATWKEVTKAVHDKGSYISSSAVGSWSGVEIHGANGYLIDQFIQDIYNKLVQDIGQERTAIRLSPWSRYQDMPMEDPVSQFTGLLTTDIWVSYLMPTRVRAQKGHDVVIAFGRPFTGNPDLAFRVREEIPFAPYGPQAMYAQAAEGYTDYAYSKEFEATTTST
;
A
#
# COMPACT_ATOMS: atom_id res chain seq x y z
N MET A 1 -7.83 43.12 -0.92
CA MET A 1 -7.18 42.07 -0.09
C MET A 1 -7.61 40.73 -0.66
N GLU A 2 -6.93 40.30 -1.72
CA GLU A 2 -7.07 38.94 -2.28
C GLU A 2 -6.06 38.04 -1.56
N VAL A 3 -6.55 37.01 -0.87
CA VAL A 3 -5.72 35.91 -0.37
C VAL A 3 -6.01 34.70 -1.26
N TRP A 4 -5.19 34.58 -2.30
CA TRP A 4 -5.09 33.44 -3.19
C TRP A 4 -4.70 32.18 -2.41
N LEU A 5 -5.65 31.27 -2.18
CA LEU A 5 -5.40 29.87 -1.83
C LEU A 5 -4.87 29.15 -3.07
N GLY A 6 -3.60 29.40 -3.40
CA GLY A 6 -2.88 28.63 -4.39
C GLY A 6 -2.68 27.21 -3.89
N HIS A 7 -3.51 26.27 -4.36
CA HIS A 7 -3.08 24.89 -4.52
C HIS A 7 -1.87 24.90 -5.46
N ARG A 8 -0.67 25.00 -4.89
CA ARG A 8 0.56 24.81 -5.64
C ARG A 8 0.56 23.37 -6.14
N LEU A 9 0.30 23.23 -7.44
CA LEU A 9 0.82 22.16 -8.28
C LEU A 9 2.34 22.14 -8.08
N HIS A 10 2.82 21.33 -7.13
CA HIS A 10 4.24 21.05 -6.96
C HIS A 10 4.62 19.86 -7.83
N HIS A 11 5.54 20.04 -8.78
CA HIS A 11 6.39 18.97 -9.29
C HIS A 11 7.84 19.50 -9.46
N PRO A 12 8.91 18.73 -9.14
CA PRO A 12 8.97 17.39 -8.54
C PRO A 12 9.90 17.33 -7.30
N LEU A 13 9.35 17.26 -6.08
CA LEU A 13 10.11 16.82 -4.89
C LEU A 13 9.72 15.40 -4.43
N ARG A 14 8.78 14.77 -5.15
CA ARG A 14 8.35 13.39 -4.93
C ARG A 14 7.63 12.95 -6.21
N SER A 15 8.27 12.17 -7.08
CA SER A 15 7.53 11.54 -8.18
C SER A 15 6.94 10.24 -7.66
N ILE A 16 5.70 10.32 -7.16
CA ILE A 16 4.93 9.14 -6.73
C ILE A 16 4.88 8.09 -7.86
N LYS A 17 4.76 8.55 -9.11
CA LYS A 17 4.84 7.72 -10.31
C LYS A 17 6.15 6.97 -10.40
N GLU A 18 7.29 7.67 -10.28
CA GLU A 18 8.61 7.05 -10.33
C GLU A 18 8.80 6.04 -9.19
N TYR A 19 8.36 6.38 -7.98
CA TYR A 19 8.43 5.49 -6.81
C TYR A 19 7.74 4.14 -7.05
N TYR A 20 6.48 4.17 -7.52
CA TYR A 20 5.75 2.95 -7.82
C TYR A 20 6.28 2.25 -9.08
N GLN A 21 6.72 3.00 -10.09
CA GLN A 21 7.31 2.43 -11.31
C GLN A 21 8.60 1.67 -11.02
N GLN A 22 9.48 2.20 -10.16
CA GLN A 22 10.69 1.51 -9.70
C GLN A 22 10.35 0.21 -8.97
N ARG A 23 9.30 0.24 -8.15
CA ARG A 23 8.85 -0.92 -7.35
C ARG A 23 8.03 -1.93 -8.14
N ALA A 24 7.62 -1.57 -9.35
CA ALA A 24 7.04 -2.46 -10.34
C ALA A 24 8.10 -3.13 -11.23
N ALA A 25 9.40 -3.00 -10.92
CA ALA A 25 10.51 -3.46 -11.76
C ALA A 25 10.49 -4.96 -12.08
N VAL A 26 9.87 -5.79 -11.23
CA VAL A 26 9.68 -7.22 -11.47
C VAL A 26 8.23 -7.45 -11.92
N PRO A 27 7.98 -7.90 -13.17
CA PRO A 27 6.63 -8.18 -13.64
C PRO A 27 5.88 -9.18 -12.75
N GLY A 28 4.57 -8.99 -12.60
CA GLY A 28 3.72 -9.79 -11.72
C GLY A 28 3.72 -9.34 -10.24
N THR A 29 4.40 -8.25 -9.91
CA THR A 29 4.41 -7.72 -8.53
C THR A 29 3.06 -7.06 -8.20
N LEU A 30 2.50 -7.37 -7.03
CA LEU A 30 1.34 -6.65 -6.47
C LEU A 30 1.82 -5.55 -5.51
N LEU A 31 1.45 -4.31 -5.83
CA LEU A 31 1.71 -3.13 -5.01
C LEU A 31 0.43 -2.71 -4.27
N ILE A 32 0.59 -2.25 -3.03
CA ILE A 32 -0.49 -1.61 -2.26
C ILE A 32 -0.05 -0.19 -1.97
N THR A 33 -0.90 0.80 -2.27
CA THR A 33 -0.54 2.21 -2.07
C THR A 33 -0.35 2.56 -0.59
N GLU A 34 0.27 3.70 -0.34
CA GLU A 34 0.10 4.38 0.94
C GLU A 34 -1.39 4.67 1.24
N ALA A 35 -1.72 4.84 2.51
CA ALA A 35 -3.08 5.18 2.92
C ALA A 35 -3.53 6.45 2.19
N THR A 36 -4.66 6.37 1.48
CA THR A 36 -5.14 7.46 0.63
C THR A 36 -6.49 7.96 1.13
N VAL A 37 -6.61 9.27 1.29
CA VAL A 37 -7.76 9.92 1.89
C VAL A 37 -8.94 9.93 0.91
N ILE A 38 -10.12 9.55 1.39
CA ILE A 38 -11.34 9.37 0.56
C ILE A 38 -12.28 10.57 0.56
N SER A 39 -12.10 11.52 1.48
CA SER A 39 -12.76 12.83 1.44
C SER A 39 -12.04 13.80 2.38
N PRO A 40 -12.24 15.12 2.25
CA PRO A 40 -11.60 16.10 3.13
C PRO A 40 -11.85 15.84 4.63
N ARG A 41 -13.01 15.26 4.98
CA ARG A 41 -13.39 14.93 6.36
C ARG A 41 -12.64 13.72 6.95
N HIS A 42 -12.07 12.87 6.10
CA HIS A 42 -11.30 11.69 6.52
C HIS A 42 -9.78 11.93 6.47
N GLY A 43 -9.36 13.19 6.31
CA GLY A 43 -7.96 13.58 6.44
C GLY A 43 -7.54 13.73 7.91
N GLY A 44 -6.38 14.34 8.14
CA GLY A 44 -5.86 14.61 9.49
C GLY A 44 -4.35 14.81 9.52
N TYR A 45 -3.66 14.26 8.52
CA TYR A 45 -2.24 14.48 8.29
C TYR A 45 -1.99 15.26 7.00
N PRO A 46 -1.16 16.32 7.02
CA PRO A 46 -0.76 17.00 5.80
C PRO A 46 0.08 16.06 4.91
N ASN A 47 0.07 16.29 3.59
CA ASN A 47 0.88 15.57 2.60
C ASN A 47 0.55 14.08 2.40
N VAL A 48 -0.58 13.60 2.92
CA VAL A 48 -1.16 12.29 2.56
C VAL A 48 -1.98 12.45 1.27
N PRO A 49 -1.83 11.57 0.27
CA PRO A 49 -2.58 11.68 -0.97
C PRO A 49 -4.08 11.49 -0.74
N GLY A 50 -4.90 12.12 -1.59
CA GLY A 50 -6.35 11.89 -1.65
C GLY A 50 -6.77 11.16 -2.93
N ILE A 51 -8.03 10.74 -3.00
CA ILE A 51 -8.67 10.13 -4.20
C ILE A 51 -10.10 10.64 -4.47
N PHE A 52 -10.43 11.85 -4.00
CA PHE A 52 -11.79 12.40 -4.04
C PHE A 52 -11.99 13.62 -4.95
N THR A 53 -10.97 13.99 -5.73
CA THR A 53 -11.05 15.07 -6.72
C THR A 53 -10.61 14.56 -8.08
N ASP A 54 -11.05 15.20 -9.16
CA ASP A 54 -10.63 14.83 -10.51
C ASP A 54 -9.10 14.93 -10.68
N GLY A 55 -8.48 15.92 -10.05
CA GLY A 55 -7.02 16.06 -10.02
C GLY A 55 -6.33 14.88 -9.33
N HIS A 56 -6.85 14.41 -8.20
CA HIS A 56 -6.34 13.20 -7.55
C HIS A 56 -6.48 11.97 -8.45
N VAL A 57 -7.65 11.78 -9.06
CA VAL A 57 -7.93 10.64 -9.95
C VAL A 57 -7.01 10.67 -11.17
N ALA A 58 -6.78 11.83 -11.78
CA ALA A 58 -5.87 11.99 -12.91
C ALA A 58 -4.44 11.57 -12.55
N THR A 59 -3.91 12.03 -11.40
CA THR A 59 -2.58 11.63 -10.91
C THR A 59 -2.49 10.13 -10.69
N TRP A 60 -3.47 9.51 -10.02
CA TRP A 60 -3.47 8.07 -9.78
C TRP A 60 -3.60 7.25 -11.07
N LYS A 61 -4.28 7.77 -12.11
CA LYS A 61 -4.30 7.13 -13.44
C LYS A 61 -2.91 7.06 -14.08
N GLU A 62 -2.08 8.10 -13.92
CA GLU A 62 -0.70 8.04 -14.42
C GLU A 62 0.16 7.02 -13.67
N VAL A 63 0.00 6.96 -12.33
CA VAL A 63 0.72 6.01 -11.48
C VAL A 63 0.34 4.57 -11.84
N THR A 64 -0.97 4.29 -11.89
CA THR A 64 -1.51 2.96 -12.23
C THR A 64 -1.04 2.52 -13.62
N LYS A 65 -1.09 3.42 -14.61
CA LYS A 65 -0.55 3.16 -15.94
C LYS A 65 0.94 2.81 -15.89
N ALA A 66 1.77 3.56 -15.16
CA ALA A 66 3.20 3.28 -15.08
C ALA A 66 3.52 1.91 -14.47
N VAL A 67 2.70 1.44 -13.52
CA VAL A 67 2.80 0.10 -12.94
C VAL A 67 2.32 -0.98 -13.92
N HIS A 68 1.18 -0.76 -14.58
CA HIS A 68 0.63 -1.70 -15.55
C HIS A 68 1.51 -1.86 -16.79
N ASP A 69 2.15 -0.78 -17.26
CA ASP A 69 3.12 -0.82 -18.36
C ASP A 69 4.36 -1.70 -18.04
N LYS A 70 4.61 -2.00 -16.75
CA LYS A 70 5.65 -2.93 -16.28
C LYS A 70 5.13 -4.37 -16.09
N GLY A 71 3.87 -4.66 -16.43
CA GLY A 71 3.26 -5.97 -16.20
C GLY A 71 3.01 -6.29 -14.72
N SER A 72 2.94 -5.27 -13.87
CA SER A 72 2.66 -5.38 -12.44
C SER A 72 1.27 -4.85 -12.10
N TYR A 73 0.83 -5.06 -10.86
CA TYR A 73 -0.51 -4.70 -10.37
C TYR A 73 -0.41 -3.73 -9.20
N ILE A 74 -1.41 -2.87 -9.03
CA ILE A 74 -1.48 -1.94 -7.89
C ILE A 74 -2.92 -1.80 -7.39
N SER A 75 -3.08 -1.86 -6.07
CA SER A 75 -4.34 -1.69 -5.34
C SER A 75 -4.26 -0.48 -4.41
N SER A 76 -5.36 0.25 -4.26
CA SER A 76 -5.41 1.41 -3.36
C SER A 76 -5.71 0.97 -1.93
N SER A 77 -4.91 1.45 -0.97
CA SER A 77 -5.26 1.42 0.46
C SER A 77 -6.18 2.61 0.78
N ALA A 78 -7.39 2.56 0.23
CA ALA A 78 -8.41 3.61 0.28
C ALA A 78 -9.78 3.05 -0.14
N VAL A 79 -10.87 3.58 0.40
CA VAL A 79 -12.22 3.30 -0.11
C VAL A 79 -12.43 4.05 -1.45
N GLY A 80 -11.99 3.49 -2.58
CA GLY A 80 -12.23 4.03 -3.93
C GLY A 80 -11.24 3.53 -5.02
N SER A 81 -11.78 3.05 -6.15
CA SER A 81 -11.20 2.17 -7.20
C SER A 81 -9.78 2.44 -7.75
N TRP A 82 -8.97 1.38 -7.96
CA TRP A 82 -8.32 0.90 -9.22
C TRP A 82 -7.66 -0.48 -8.96
N SER A 83 -7.86 -1.47 -9.85
CA SER A 83 -7.48 -2.91 -9.77
C SER A 83 -7.93 -3.69 -8.52
N GLY A 84 -8.04 -3.04 -7.37
CA GLY A 84 -8.56 -3.53 -6.10
C GLY A 84 -8.62 -2.39 -5.06
N VAL A 85 -9.32 -2.63 -3.96
CA VAL A 85 -9.40 -1.74 -2.80
C VAL A 85 -9.08 -2.56 -1.55
N GLU A 86 -8.18 -2.05 -0.71
CA GLU A 86 -7.98 -2.55 0.64
C GLU A 86 -8.64 -1.61 1.66
N ILE A 87 -9.65 -2.09 2.39
CA ILE A 87 -10.21 -1.38 3.55
C ILE A 87 -9.20 -1.43 4.69
N HIS A 88 -8.76 -0.26 5.16
CA HIS A 88 -7.87 -0.17 6.31
C HIS A 88 -8.65 -0.25 7.64
N GLY A 89 -8.79 -1.47 8.18
CA GLY A 89 -9.37 -1.77 9.50
C GLY A 89 -8.32 -2.13 10.55
N ALA A 90 -7.12 -1.56 10.45
CA ALA A 90 -5.95 -1.91 11.26
C ALA A 90 -5.38 -0.66 11.96
N ASN A 91 -4.42 -0.82 12.85
CA ASN A 91 -3.69 0.30 13.49
C ASN A 91 -4.55 1.30 14.31
N GLY A 92 -5.73 0.89 14.78
CA GLY A 92 -6.55 1.70 15.70
C GLY A 92 -7.75 2.44 15.10
N TYR A 93 -8.08 2.20 13.82
CA TYR A 93 -9.26 2.80 13.16
C TYR A 93 -10.55 1.94 13.33
N LEU A 94 -11.72 2.51 12.99
CA LEU A 94 -13.08 1.97 13.24
C LEU A 94 -13.25 0.47 12.97
N ILE A 95 -13.99 -0.25 13.83
CA ILE A 95 -14.06 -1.73 13.83
C ILE A 95 -15.45 -2.36 13.74
N ASP A 96 -15.40 -3.58 13.17
CA ASP A 96 -16.35 -4.68 12.96
C ASP A 96 -17.64 -4.40 12.15
N GLN A 97 -18.72 -3.92 12.76
CA GLN A 97 -19.99 -3.73 12.02
C GLN A 97 -19.87 -2.68 10.92
N PHE A 98 -19.16 -1.59 11.19
CA PHE A 98 -18.88 -0.57 10.18
C PHE A 98 -18.01 -1.10 9.04
N ILE A 99 -17.07 -1.99 9.33
CA ILE A 99 -16.18 -2.55 8.31
C ILE A 99 -16.97 -3.46 7.37
N GLN A 100 -17.86 -4.30 7.90
CA GLN A 100 -18.68 -5.20 7.10
C GLN A 100 -19.65 -4.45 6.18
N ASP A 101 -20.27 -3.38 6.66
CA ASP A 101 -21.16 -2.55 5.84
C ASP A 101 -20.40 -1.86 4.69
N ILE A 102 -19.21 -1.33 4.99
CA ILE A 102 -18.34 -0.73 3.97
C ILE A 102 -17.87 -1.78 2.96
N TYR A 103 -17.48 -2.96 3.43
CA TYR A 103 -17.07 -4.08 2.58
C TYR A 103 -18.20 -4.51 1.65
N ASN A 104 -19.39 -4.79 2.19
CA ASN A 104 -20.54 -5.20 1.41
C ASN A 104 -20.91 -4.16 0.35
N LYS A 105 -20.82 -2.87 0.70
CA LYS A 105 -21.03 -1.78 -0.24
C LYS A 105 -19.98 -1.76 -1.35
N LEU A 106 -18.70 -1.95 -1.03
CA LEU A 106 -17.64 -2.05 -2.05
C LEU A 106 -17.81 -3.28 -2.93
N VAL A 107 -18.16 -4.44 -2.36
CA VAL A 107 -18.44 -5.65 -3.15
C VAL A 107 -19.60 -5.40 -4.12
N GLN A 108 -20.65 -4.72 -3.69
CA GLN A 108 -21.76 -4.33 -4.56
C GLN A 108 -21.30 -3.37 -5.67
N ASP A 109 -20.45 -2.40 -5.36
CA ASP A 109 -20.07 -1.32 -6.26
C ASP A 109 -18.94 -1.73 -7.26
N ILE A 110 -17.98 -2.57 -6.84
CA ILE A 110 -16.77 -2.91 -7.62
C ILE A 110 -16.42 -4.41 -7.70
N GLY A 111 -17.19 -5.29 -7.06
CA GLY A 111 -16.95 -6.73 -7.06
C GLY A 111 -16.04 -7.22 -5.93
N GLN A 112 -16.26 -8.47 -5.51
CA GLN A 112 -15.50 -9.12 -4.44
C GLN A 112 -14.05 -9.39 -4.85
N GLU A 113 -13.81 -9.69 -6.13
CA GLU A 113 -12.48 -9.93 -6.69
C GLU A 113 -11.58 -8.69 -6.68
N ARG A 114 -12.15 -7.52 -6.39
CA ARG A 114 -11.47 -6.23 -6.28
C ARG A 114 -11.57 -5.63 -4.88
N THR A 115 -12.04 -6.38 -3.89
CA THR A 115 -12.23 -5.88 -2.53
C THR A 115 -11.50 -6.75 -1.51
N ALA A 116 -10.68 -6.13 -0.68
CA ALA A 116 -9.91 -6.77 0.38
C ALA A 116 -9.99 -5.96 1.68
N ILE A 117 -9.66 -6.59 2.81
CA ILE A 117 -9.62 -5.95 4.12
C ILE A 117 -8.26 -6.18 4.77
N ARG A 118 -7.70 -5.13 5.37
CA ARG A 118 -6.50 -5.23 6.20
C ARG A 118 -6.81 -5.07 7.66
N LEU A 119 -6.32 -6.02 8.45
CA LEU A 119 -6.57 -6.11 9.89
C LEU A 119 -5.26 -6.22 10.67
N SER A 120 -5.31 -5.80 11.93
CA SER A 120 -4.19 -6.01 12.86
C SER A 120 -4.70 -6.38 14.25
N PRO A 121 -5.32 -7.57 14.42
CA PRO A 121 -6.06 -7.93 15.64
C PRO A 121 -5.24 -7.83 16.93
N TRP A 122 -3.93 -8.10 16.84
CA TRP A 122 -3.02 -8.09 18.00
C TRP A 122 -2.17 -6.83 18.13
N SER A 123 -2.42 -5.79 17.32
CA SER A 123 -1.65 -4.55 17.41
C SER A 123 -1.94 -3.83 18.73
N ARG A 124 -0.92 -3.18 19.28
CA ARG A 124 -1.04 -2.22 20.39
C ARG A 124 -0.70 -0.79 19.96
N TYR A 125 -0.48 -0.58 18.66
CA TYR A 125 -0.15 0.72 18.10
C TYR A 125 -1.32 1.70 18.30
N GLN A 126 -1.01 2.99 18.51
CA GLN A 126 -1.99 4.04 18.86
C GLN A 126 -2.83 3.75 20.11
N ASP A 127 -2.25 3.07 21.10
CA ASP A 127 -2.92 2.78 22.38
C ASP A 127 -4.25 2.02 22.22
N MET A 128 -4.34 1.15 21.20
CA MET A 128 -5.51 0.36 20.88
C MET A 128 -5.31 -1.14 21.17
N PRO A 129 -5.08 -1.56 22.44
CA PRO A 129 -5.02 -2.97 22.77
C PRO A 129 -6.43 -3.59 22.69
N MET A 130 -6.53 -4.79 22.11
CA MET A 130 -7.74 -5.60 22.15
C MET A 130 -7.58 -6.73 23.18
N GLU A 131 -8.56 -6.88 24.07
CA GLU A 131 -8.55 -7.89 25.13
C GLU A 131 -8.80 -9.30 24.58
N ASP A 132 -9.79 -9.45 23.68
CA ASP A 132 -10.12 -10.72 23.03
C ASP A 132 -10.22 -10.60 21.49
N PRO A 133 -9.05 -10.54 20.80
CA PRO A 133 -9.03 -10.44 19.35
C PRO A 133 -9.51 -11.70 18.63
N VAL A 134 -9.45 -12.87 19.27
CA VAL A 134 -9.89 -14.10 18.60
C VAL A 134 -11.40 -14.09 18.45
N SER A 135 -12.13 -13.84 19.54
CA SER A 135 -13.60 -13.80 19.50
C SER A 135 -14.10 -12.71 18.54
N GLN A 136 -13.50 -11.51 18.58
CA GLN A 136 -13.92 -10.39 17.75
C GLN A 136 -13.73 -10.63 16.25
N PHE A 137 -12.64 -11.28 15.83
CA PHE A 137 -12.31 -11.42 14.41
C PHE A 137 -12.71 -12.77 13.80
N THR A 138 -13.06 -13.79 14.61
CA THR A 138 -13.41 -15.11 14.08
C THR A 138 -14.62 -15.05 13.14
N GLY A 139 -15.65 -14.26 13.47
CA GLY A 139 -16.83 -14.10 12.60
C GLY A 139 -16.53 -13.45 11.25
N LEU A 140 -15.54 -12.55 11.21
CA LEU A 140 -15.09 -11.89 9.97
C LEU A 140 -14.26 -12.86 9.11
N LEU A 141 -13.41 -13.67 9.73
CA LEU A 141 -12.55 -14.65 9.05
C LEU A 141 -13.29 -15.89 8.52
N THR A 142 -14.55 -16.11 8.94
CA THR A 142 -15.41 -17.17 8.39
C THR A 142 -16.12 -16.81 7.09
N THR A 143 -15.90 -15.59 6.57
CA THR A 143 -16.43 -15.13 5.29
C THR A 143 -15.32 -15.14 4.23
N ASP A 144 -15.66 -15.31 2.95
CA ASP A 144 -14.70 -15.36 1.82
C ASP A 144 -14.07 -13.97 1.56
N ILE A 145 -13.29 -13.47 2.53
CA ILE A 145 -12.64 -12.15 2.49
C ILE A 145 -11.14 -12.34 2.28
N TRP A 146 -10.58 -11.55 1.37
CA TRP A 146 -9.13 -11.40 1.26
C TRP A 146 -8.60 -10.59 2.45
N VAL A 147 -7.82 -11.23 3.33
CA VAL A 147 -7.26 -10.60 4.54
C VAL A 147 -5.75 -10.45 4.43
N SER A 148 -5.26 -9.23 4.65
CA SER A 148 -3.82 -8.95 4.80
C SER A 148 -3.44 -8.70 6.27
N TYR A 149 -2.31 -9.27 6.70
CA TYR A 149 -1.77 -9.12 8.06
C TYR A 149 -0.44 -8.36 8.04
N LEU A 150 -0.25 -7.45 8.99
CA LEU A 150 1.05 -6.81 9.25
C LEU A 150 1.65 -7.40 10.54
N MET A 151 2.77 -8.12 10.42
CA MET A 151 3.49 -8.67 11.58
C MET A 151 4.97 -8.23 11.59
N PRO A 152 5.58 -7.95 12.75
CA PRO A 152 6.91 -7.32 12.76
C PRO A 152 8.10 -8.21 12.34
N THR A 153 8.07 -9.55 12.44
CA THR A 153 9.34 -10.30 12.29
C THR A 153 9.28 -11.81 12.03
N ARG A 154 8.13 -12.47 12.04
CA ARG A 154 8.04 -13.92 11.73
C ARG A 154 6.75 -14.24 10.98
N VAL A 155 6.87 -14.71 9.73
CA VAL A 155 5.76 -15.23 8.95
C VAL A 155 5.90 -16.74 8.87
N ARG A 156 4.85 -17.46 9.27
CA ARG A 156 4.69 -18.89 8.98
C ARG A 156 3.51 -19.01 8.02
N ALA A 157 3.77 -19.36 6.78
CA ALA A 157 2.70 -19.76 5.88
C ALA A 157 2.09 -21.07 6.42
N GLN A 158 0.78 -21.09 6.60
CA GLN A 158 0.07 -22.32 6.96
C GLN A 158 -0.15 -23.14 5.69
N LYS A 159 0.10 -24.45 5.77
CA LYS A 159 -0.21 -25.35 4.66
C LYS A 159 -1.72 -25.38 4.41
N GLY A 160 -2.12 -25.44 3.15
CA GLY A 160 -3.54 -25.53 2.73
C GLY A 160 -4.26 -24.20 2.54
N HIS A 161 -3.57 -23.07 2.62
CA HIS A 161 -4.13 -21.74 2.36
C HIS A 161 -3.30 -21.02 1.29
N ASP A 162 -3.98 -20.20 0.47
CA ASP A 162 -3.31 -19.28 -0.44
C ASP A 162 -2.78 -18.09 0.37
N VAL A 163 -1.45 -17.99 0.47
CA VAL A 163 -0.78 -16.99 1.32
C VAL A 163 0.07 -16.06 0.47
N VAL A 164 -0.16 -14.75 0.62
CA VAL A 164 0.71 -13.68 0.10
C VAL A 164 1.42 -12.99 1.27
N ILE A 165 2.70 -12.64 1.09
CA ILE A 165 3.50 -11.93 2.09
C ILE A 165 3.73 -10.49 1.61
N ALA A 166 3.30 -9.51 2.40
CA ALA A 166 3.53 -8.10 2.12
C ALA A 166 4.75 -7.56 2.89
N PHE A 167 5.61 -6.79 2.20
CA PHE A 167 6.79 -6.17 2.78
C PHE A 167 6.61 -4.65 2.86
N GLY A 168 6.76 -4.07 4.06
CA GLY A 168 6.76 -2.63 4.28
C GLY A 168 8.17 -2.04 4.18
N ARG A 169 8.83 -1.89 5.34
CA ARG A 169 10.13 -1.20 5.46
C ARG A 169 11.23 -1.67 4.49
N PRO A 170 11.46 -2.99 4.26
CA PRO A 170 12.45 -3.42 3.28
C PRO A 170 12.15 -2.94 1.86
N PHE A 171 10.87 -2.82 1.50
CA PHE A 171 10.42 -2.38 0.18
C PHE A 171 10.67 -0.89 -0.08
N THR A 172 10.78 -0.08 0.99
CA THR A 172 11.17 1.33 0.87
C THR A 172 12.59 1.44 0.31
N GLY A 173 13.56 0.68 0.84
CA GLY A 173 14.97 0.79 0.45
C GLY A 173 15.42 -0.10 -0.70
N ASN A 174 14.54 -0.96 -1.22
CA ASN A 174 14.89 -1.99 -2.19
C ASN A 174 13.83 -2.01 -3.31
N PRO A 175 13.98 -1.22 -4.39
CA PRO A 175 13.00 -1.16 -5.46
C PRO A 175 12.84 -2.50 -6.22
N ASP A 176 13.86 -3.35 -6.19
CA ASP A 176 13.89 -4.71 -6.73
C ASP A 176 13.66 -5.81 -5.68
N LEU A 177 12.98 -5.52 -4.55
CA LEU A 177 12.86 -6.49 -3.44
C LEU A 177 12.35 -7.86 -3.88
N ALA A 178 11.37 -7.92 -4.80
CA ALA A 178 10.84 -9.19 -5.30
C ALA A 178 11.92 -10.04 -5.99
N PHE A 179 12.83 -9.41 -6.74
CA PHE A 179 13.99 -10.08 -7.34
C PHE A 179 14.95 -10.55 -6.26
N ARG A 180 15.27 -9.70 -5.27
CA ARG A 180 16.16 -10.07 -4.18
C ARG A 180 15.66 -11.26 -3.37
N VAL A 181 14.36 -11.34 -3.10
CA VAL A 181 13.75 -12.49 -2.43
C VAL A 181 13.89 -13.76 -3.28
N ARG A 182 13.64 -13.66 -4.59
CA ARG A 182 13.69 -14.81 -5.50
C ARG A 182 15.10 -15.35 -5.69
N GLU A 183 16.08 -14.46 -5.81
CA GLU A 183 17.49 -14.81 -6.05
C GLU A 183 18.31 -14.91 -4.74
N GLU A 184 17.66 -14.85 -3.58
CA GLU A 184 18.28 -14.93 -2.25
C GLU A 184 19.37 -13.86 -2.01
N ILE A 185 19.20 -12.67 -2.59
CA ILE A 185 20.12 -11.53 -2.44
C ILE A 185 19.82 -10.77 -1.14
N PRO A 186 20.83 -10.42 -0.34
CA PRO A 186 20.64 -9.60 0.86
C PRO A 186 19.96 -8.25 0.57
N PHE A 187 19.08 -7.83 1.48
CA PHE A 187 18.42 -6.54 1.37
C PHE A 187 19.39 -5.41 1.71
N ALA A 188 19.35 -4.33 0.92
CA ALA A 188 20.03 -3.10 1.24
C ALA A 188 19.43 -2.45 2.50
N PRO A 189 20.27 -1.78 3.33
CA PRO A 189 19.78 -1.03 4.48
C PRO A 189 18.90 0.14 4.02
N TYR A 190 17.91 0.48 4.84
CA TYR A 190 17.03 1.65 4.67
C TYR A 190 17.15 2.56 5.90
N GLY A 191 17.11 3.88 5.69
CA GLY A 191 17.33 4.86 6.75
C GLY A 191 16.00 5.31 7.41
N PRO A 192 15.95 5.50 8.75
CA PRO A 192 14.76 6.03 9.43
C PRO A 192 14.44 7.47 9.03
N GLN A 193 15.43 8.25 8.57
CA GLN A 193 15.22 9.63 8.11
C GLN A 193 14.31 9.71 6.87
N ALA A 194 14.22 8.64 6.07
CA ALA A 194 13.55 8.62 4.78
C ALA A 194 12.03 8.32 4.85
N MET A 195 11.56 7.67 5.92
CA MET A 195 10.20 7.10 5.94
C MET A 195 9.07 8.15 5.95
N TYR A 196 9.36 9.37 6.43
CA TYR A 196 8.41 10.49 6.50
C TYR A 196 8.97 11.79 5.93
N ALA A 197 10.18 11.76 5.35
CA ALA A 197 10.79 12.93 4.74
C ALA A 197 9.97 13.41 3.55
N GLN A 198 9.88 14.73 3.40
CA GLN A 198 9.22 15.38 2.25
C GLN A 198 10.23 15.72 1.14
N ALA A 199 11.28 14.91 1.02
CA ALA A 199 12.39 15.09 0.08
C ALA A 199 12.47 13.89 -0.88
N ALA A 200 13.12 14.10 -2.04
CA ALA A 200 13.40 13.02 -2.99
C ALA A 200 14.43 12.02 -2.45
N GLU A 201 15.32 12.49 -1.57
CA GLU A 201 16.30 11.67 -0.85
C GLU A 201 15.58 10.67 0.06
N GLY A 202 15.95 9.39 -0.05
CA GLY A 202 15.30 8.30 0.63
C GLY A 202 13.92 7.91 0.07
N TYR A 203 13.57 8.32 -1.15
CA TYR A 203 12.30 7.97 -1.78
C TYR A 203 12.50 7.22 -3.11
N THR A 204 13.10 7.89 -4.10
CA THR A 204 13.36 7.35 -5.45
C THR A 204 14.85 7.17 -5.77
N ASP A 205 15.73 7.46 -4.83
CA ASP A 205 17.19 7.41 -4.97
C ASP A 205 17.82 6.08 -4.51
N TYR A 206 17.00 5.12 -4.06
CA TYR A 206 17.48 3.78 -3.76
C TYR A 206 17.86 3.03 -5.04
N ALA A 207 19.09 2.51 -5.07
CA ALA A 207 19.60 1.73 -6.20
C ALA A 207 18.98 0.33 -6.26
N TYR A 208 18.90 -0.21 -7.48
CA TYR A 208 18.68 -1.64 -7.69
C TYR A 208 19.91 -2.46 -7.22
N SER A 209 19.74 -3.77 -7.06
CA SER A 209 20.89 -4.67 -6.88
C SER A 209 21.72 -4.73 -8.16
N LYS A 210 23.04 -4.97 -8.02
CA LYS A 210 23.94 -5.09 -9.17
C LYS A 210 23.55 -6.26 -10.07
N GLU A 211 23.05 -7.31 -9.44
CA GLU A 211 22.53 -8.52 -10.07
C GLU A 211 21.31 -8.20 -10.93
N PHE A 212 20.36 -7.40 -10.43
CA PHE A 212 19.21 -6.96 -11.21
C PHE A 212 19.66 -6.11 -12.40
N GLU A 213 20.55 -5.15 -12.21
CA GLU A 213 21.07 -4.30 -13.30
C GLU A 213 21.75 -5.12 -14.41
N ALA A 214 22.54 -6.14 -14.04
CA ALA A 214 23.17 -7.05 -14.99
C ALA A 214 22.17 -7.81 -15.86
N THR A 215 21.02 -8.21 -15.31
CA THR A 215 19.96 -8.88 -16.10
C THR A 215 19.32 -7.93 -17.11
N THR A 216 19.10 -6.67 -16.75
CA THR A 216 18.43 -5.69 -17.63
C THR A 216 19.31 -5.22 -18.78
N THR A 217 20.64 -5.19 -18.59
CA THR A 217 21.62 -4.77 -19.61
C THR A 217 21.84 -5.84 -20.70
N SER A 218 21.42 -7.08 -20.45
CA SER A 218 21.63 -8.23 -21.34
C SER A 218 20.43 -8.51 -22.27
N THR A 219 19.42 -7.63 -22.28
CA THR A 219 18.17 -7.74 -23.05
C THR A 219 18.04 -6.58 -24.02
#